data_AF-A0A7Y5U8H3-F1
#
_entry.id   AF-A0A7Y5U8H3-F1
#
_cell.length_a   1.000
_cell.length_b   1.000
_cell.length_c   1.000
_cell.angle_alpha   90.00
_cell.angle_beta   90.00
_cell.angle_gamma   90.00
#
_symmetry.space_group_name_H-M   'P 1'
#
loop_
_entity.id
_entity.type
_entity.pdbx_description
1 polymer ?
#
loop_
_entity_poly.entity_id
_entity_poly.type
_entity_poly.pdbx_seq_one_letter_code
_entity_poly.pdbx_strand_id
1 'polypeptide(L)'
;MEAQCSVCGGDGRISNSFGNQTTCPGCRGSGRRQEGSLMRDVTKTKPSHYAPQRAAASAPVIDVPTTAEGMKLAKEVGEASNLSTEAKAKLIRSIVDYEATHGQCSLTFSRKLRKAIRPASS
;
A
#
# COMPACT_ATOMS: atom_id res chain seq x y z
N MET A 1 12.74 3.33 43.48
CA MET A 1 13.34 2.01 43.22
C MET A 1 13.19 1.74 41.73
N GLU A 2 14.19 2.09 40.93
CA GLU A 2 14.11 1.98 39.47
C GLU A 2 14.05 0.51 39.04
N ALA A 3 12.93 0.10 38.44
CA ALA A 3 12.74 -1.28 38.04
C ALA A 3 13.65 -1.64 36.85
N GLN A 4 14.49 -2.66 37.03
CA GLN A 4 15.34 -3.21 35.97
C GLN A 4 14.50 -3.86 34.87
N CYS A 5 15.02 -3.86 33.64
CA CYS A 5 14.36 -4.54 32.53
C CYS A 5 14.38 -6.07 32.77
N SER A 6 13.21 -6.69 32.87
CA SER A 6 13.08 -8.14 33.08
C SER A 6 13.67 -9.00 31.95
N VAL A 7 13.87 -8.43 30.76
CA VAL A 7 14.36 -9.15 29.57
C VAL A 7 15.88 -9.21 29.50
N CYS A 8 16.58 -8.17 29.97
CA CYS A 8 18.04 -8.10 29.92
C CYS A 8 18.70 -7.90 31.29
N GLY A 9 17.93 -7.99 32.38
CA GLY A 9 18.44 -7.85 33.75
C GLY A 9 18.98 -6.46 34.12
N GLY A 10 19.04 -5.50 33.20
CA GLY A 10 19.71 -4.21 33.44
C GLY A 10 20.70 -3.82 32.35
N ASP A 11 21.19 -4.79 31.57
CA ASP A 11 22.34 -4.60 30.69
C ASP A 11 22.03 -3.85 29.39
N GLY A 12 20.74 -3.72 29.05
CA GLY A 12 20.29 -3.08 27.81
C GLY A 12 20.60 -3.88 26.53
N ARG A 13 21.30 -5.01 26.66
CA ARG A 13 21.71 -5.87 25.54
C ARG A 13 21.43 -7.33 25.86
N ILE A 14 21.27 -8.13 24.81
CA ILE A 14 21.09 -9.58 24.89
C ILE A 14 22.21 -10.21 24.07
N SER A 15 23.00 -11.05 24.72
CA SER A 15 24.03 -11.84 24.07
C SER A 15 23.52 -13.26 23.84
N ASN A 16 23.86 -13.85 22.69
CA ASN A 16 23.64 -15.28 22.46
C ASN A 16 24.93 -16.07 22.71
N SER A 17 24.80 -17.39 22.82
CA SER A 17 25.93 -18.30 23.05
C SER A 17 26.92 -18.37 21.86
N PHE A 18 26.56 -17.79 20.73
CA PHE A 18 27.41 -17.68 19.54
C PHE A 18 28.23 -16.38 19.53
N GLY A 19 28.24 -15.61 20.63
CA GLY A 19 29.02 -14.38 20.78
C GLY A 19 28.40 -13.14 20.15
N ASN A 20 27.20 -13.23 19.57
CA ASN A 20 26.50 -12.07 19.01
C ASN A 20 25.73 -11.34 20.10
N GLN A 21 25.86 -10.01 20.13
CA GLN A 21 25.13 -9.15 21.05
C GLN A 21 24.19 -8.22 20.27
N THR A 22 22.94 -8.16 20.70
CA THR A 22 21.93 -7.28 20.10
C THR A 22 21.25 -6.42 21.16
N THR A 23 20.70 -5.28 20.76
CA THR A 23 19.98 -4.37 21.66
C THR A 23 18.75 -5.06 22.23
N CYS A 24 18.55 -4.98 23.55
CA CYS A 24 17.41 -5.62 24.20
C CYS A 24 16.09 -5.04 23.66
N PRO A 25 15.18 -5.86 23.10
CA PRO A 25 13.92 -5.38 22.52
C PRO A 25 12.94 -4.88 23.59
N GLY A 26 13.06 -5.36 24.83
CA GLY A 26 12.17 -4.98 25.93
C GLY A 26 12.39 -3.58 26.47
N CYS A 27 13.65 -3.12 26.51
CA CYS A 27 14.02 -1.77 26.97
C CYS A 27 14.60 -0.88 25.86
N ARG A 28 14.80 -1.43 24.66
CA ARG A 28 15.45 -0.75 23.52
C ARG A 28 16.84 -0.18 23.87
N GLY A 29 17.60 -0.89 24.69
CA GLY A 29 18.95 -0.47 25.09
C GLY A 29 19.03 0.33 26.37
N SER A 30 17.89 0.70 26.99
CA SER A 30 17.92 1.54 28.19
C SER A 30 18.26 0.79 29.48
N GLY A 31 18.23 -0.55 29.48
CA GLY A 31 18.46 -1.39 30.66
C GLY A 31 17.35 -1.31 31.73
N ARG A 32 16.42 -0.36 31.60
CA ARG A 32 15.40 -0.05 32.60
C ARG A 32 14.00 -0.40 32.10
N ARG A 33 13.10 -0.75 33.02
CA ARG A 33 11.68 -0.92 32.73
C ARG A 33 11.11 0.44 32.33
N GLN A 34 10.55 0.55 31.13
CA GLN A 34 9.86 1.77 30.72
C GLN A 34 8.54 1.89 31.50
N GLU A 35 8.53 2.72 32.55
CA GLU A 35 7.34 2.98 33.36
C GLU A 35 6.50 4.18 32.89
N GLY A 36 6.91 4.83 31.79
CA GLY A 36 6.24 6.04 31.30
C GLY A 36 6.20 6.09 29.78
N SER A 37 5.03 6.44 29.26
CA SER A 37 4.66 6.60 27.84
C SER A 37 4.21 5.33 27.12
N LEU A 38 2.98 4.92 27.46
CA LEU A 38 2.11 4.10 26.61
C LEU A 38 1.51 4.88 25.43
N MET A 39 1.94 6.13 25.19
CA MET A 39 1.55 6.85 23.97
C MET A 39 2.64 6.66 22.92
N ARG A 40 2.60 5.50 22.26
CA ARG A 40 3.28 5.33 20.96
C ARG A 40 2.64 6.37 20.04
N ASP A 41 3.42 7.30 19.51
CA ASP A 41 2.92 8.25 18.54
C ASP A 41 2.59 7.49 17.23
N VAL A 42 1.37 6.94 17.17
CA VAL A 42 0.87 6.10 16.06
C VAL A 42 0.59 6.94 14.82
N THR A 43 0.75 8.27 14.91
CA THR A 43 0.57 9.19 13.78
C THR A 43 1.74 9.20 12.80
N LYS A 44 2.87 8.56 13.12
CA LYS A 44 3.99 8.41 12.18
C LYS A 44 3.73 7.28 11.19
N THR A 45 2.93 7.57 10.17
CA THR A 45 2.95 6.81 8.92
C THR A 45 4.37 6.82 8.35
N LYS A 46 4.82 5.64 7.91
CA LYS A 46 6.09 5.43 7.21
C LYS A 46 6.23 6.49 6.09
N PRO A 47 7.37 7.15 5.90
CA PRO A 47 7.55 8.14 4.84
C PRO A 47 7.32 7.60 3.43
N SER A 48 7.25 6.28 3.22
CA SER A 48 6.81 5.68 1.95
C SER A 48 5.33 5.91 1.62
N HIS A 49 4.50 6.32 2.58
CA HIS A 49 3.11 6.71 2.36
C HIS A 49 2.93 8.22 2.20
N TYR A 50 3.99 9.00 2.43
CA TYR A 50 4.07 10.43 2.15
C TYR A 50 4.74 10.64 0.79
N ALA A 51 4.29 9.93 -0.24
CA ALA A 51 4.40 10.49 -1.57
C ALA A 51 3.30 11.58 -1.63
N PRO A 52 3.63 12.88 -1.61
CA PRO A 52 2.65 13.86 -2.06
C PRO A 52 2.22 13.39 -3.45
N GLN A 53 0.92 13.13 -3.64
CA GLN A 53 0.36 13.01 -4.97
C GLN A 53 0.89 14.20 -5.74
N ARG A 54 1.76 13.92 -6.71
CA ARG A 54 2.40 14.91 -7.55
C ARG A 54 1.26 15.80 -8.05
N ALA A 55 1.31 17.08 -7.68
CA ALA A 55 0.35 18.07 -8.13
C ALA A 55 0.12 17.86 -9.63
N ALA A 56 -1.14 17.71 -10.01
CA ALA A 56 -1.56 17.50 -11.37
C ALA A 56 -0.89 18.55 -12.28
N ALA A 57 0.18 18.13 -12.95
CA ALA A 57 0.80 18.92 -13.99
C ALA A 57 -0.06 18.70 -15.23
N SER A 58 -0.80 19.76 -15.55
CA SER A 58 -1.61 19.98 -16.73
C SER A 58 -1.03 19.38 -18.02
N ALA A 59 -1.73 18.41 -18.57
CA ALA A 59 -2.10 18.34 -19.98
C ALA A 59 -3.35 17.47 -20.09
N PRO A 60 -4.39 17.84 -20.86
CA PRO A 60 -5.49 16.93 -21.19
C PRO A 60 -4.96 15.90 -22.19
N VAL A 61 -4.06 15.03 -21.74
CA VAL A 61 -3.81 13.78 -22.43
C VAL A 61 -5.09 13.00 -22.19
N ILE A 62 -5.81 12.75 -23.27
CA ILE A 62 -6.93 11.81 -23.32
C ILE A 62 -6.53 10.63 -22.43
N ASP A 63 -7.35 10.30 -21.41
CA ASP A 63 -7.12 9.21 -20.44
C ASP A 63 -7.16 7.86 -21.17
N VAL A 64 -6.19 7.62 -22.05
CA VAL A 64 -5.99 6.36 -22.73
C VAL A 64 -4.87 5.61 -22.00
N PRO A 65 -5.12 4.36 -21.61
CA PRO A 65 -4.09 3.51 -21.05
C PRO A 65 -2.93 3.38 -22.02
N THR A 66 -1.72 3.39 -21.48
CA THR A 66 -0.49 3.39 -22.27
C THR A 66 0.02 1.98 -22.56
N THR A 67 -0.47 0.98 -21.81
CA THR A 67 -0.08 -0.42 -22.04
C THR A 67 -1.01 -1.13 -23.01
N ALA A 68 -0.47 -2.11 -23.74
CA ALA A 68 -1.25 -2.92 -24.68
C ALA A 68 -2.42 -3.65 -24.01
N GLU A 69 -2.24 -4.09 -22.77
CA GLU A 69 -3.29 -4.78 -22.01
C GLU A 69 -4.37 -3.81 -21.51
N GLY A 70 -3.99 -2.62 -21.03
CA GLY A 70 -4.98 -1.61 -20.66
C GLY A 70 -5.79 -1.10 -21.85
N MET A 71 -5.18 -0.95 -23.03
CA MET A 71 -5.91 -0.58 -24.25
C MET A 71 -6.96 -1.63 -24.63
N LYS A 72 -6.63 -2.93 -24.53
CA LYS A 72 -7.61 -4.02 -24.75
C LYS A 72 -8.76 -3.93 -23.77
N LEU A 73 -8.46 -3.72 -22.48
CA LEU A 73 -9.49 -3.61 -21.44
C LEU A 73 -10.36 -2.36 -21.62
N ALA A 74 -9.79 -1.22 -22.00
CA ALA A 74 -10.56 -0.01 -22.28
C ALA A 74 -11.51 -0.20 -23.47
N LYS A 75 -11.08 -0.94 -24.49
CA LYS A 75 -11.94 -1.32 -25.62
C LYS A 75 -13.08 -2.23 -25.17
N GLU A 76 -12.80 -3.26 -24.36
CA GLU A 76 -13.82 -4.14 -23.78
C GLU A 76 -14.86 -3.34 -22.95
N VAL A 77 -14.41 -2.35 -22.16
CA VAL A 77 -15.30 -1.45 -21.40
C VAL A 77 -16.14 -0.56 -22.32
N GLY A 78 -15.56 -0.07 -23.42
CA GLY A 78 -16.27 0.74 -24.42
C GLY A 78 -17.39 -0.05 -25.11
N GLU A 79 -17.11 -1.30 -25.47
CA GLU A 79 -18.04 -2.23 -26.13
C GLU A 79 -19.16 -2.74 -25.20
N ALA A 80 -19.00 -2.63 -23.88
CA ALA A 80 -20.01 -3.02 -22.90
C ALA A 80 -21.29 -2.17 -23.01
N SER A 81 -22.36 -2.70 -23.63
CA SER A 81 -23.62 -1.98 -23.79
C SER A 81 -24.45 -1.87 -22.50
N ASN A 82 -24.14 -2.70 -21.50
CA ASN A 82 -24.86 -2.80 -20.24
C ASN A 82 -24.45 -1.76 -19.18
N LEU A 83 -23.47 -0.91 -19.47
CA LEU A 83 -22.96 0.10 -18.55
C LEU A 83 -23.29 1.52 -19.05
N SER A 84 -23.64 2.40 -18.12
CA SER A 84 -23.81 3.83 -18.40
C SER A 84 -22.48 4.44 -18.83
N THR A 85 -22.53 5.55 -19.58
CA THR A 85 -21.35 6.30 -20.03
C THR A 85 -20.46 6.73 -18.87
N GLU A 86 -21.07 7.11 -17.74
CA GLU A 86 -20.35 7.46 -16.51
C GLU A 86 -19.63 6.26 -15.89
N ALA A 87 -20.26 5.08 -15.87
CA ALA A 87 -19.65 3.86 -15.38
C ALA A 87 -18.46 3.43 -16.26
N LYS A 88 -18.58 3.56 -17.58
CA LYS A 88 -17.47 3.33 -18.52
C LYS A 88 -16.29 4.26 -18.23
N ALA A 89 -16.55 5.55 -18.05
CA ALA A 89 -15.51 6.53 -17.74
C ALA A 89 -14.80 6.21 -16.41
N LYS A 90 -15.54 5.79 -15.38
CA LYS A 90 -14.98 5.35 -14.10
C LYS A 90 -14.08 4.12 -14.24
N LEU A 91 -14.49 3.13 -15.03
CA LEU A 91 -13.70 1.93 -15.27
C LEU A 91 -12.43 2.22 -16.09
N ILE A 92 -12.51 3.10 -17.10
CA ILE A 92 -11.34 3.53 -17.88
C ILE A 92 -10.33 4.26 -16.99
N ARG A 93 -10.78 5.20 -16.14
CA ARG A 93 -9.89 5.84 -15.16
C ARG A 93 -9.25 4.83 -14.21
N SER A 94 -10.01 3.84 -13.74
CA SER A 94 -9.46 2.78 -12.90
C SER A 94 -8.37 1.98 -13.59
N ILE A 95 -8.45 1.78 -14.92
CA ILE A 95 -7.39 1.14 -15.70
C ILE A 95 -6.13 2.02 -15.69
N VAL A 96 -6.29 3.31 -16.01
CA VAL A 96 -5.19 4.29 -16.04
C VAL A 96 -4.51 4.41 -14.67
N ASP A 97 -5.29 4.52 -13.58
CA ASP A 97 -4.77 4.62 -12.21
C ASP A 97 -4.01 3.34 -11.80
N TYR A 98 -4.51 2.17 -12.20
CA TYR A 98 -3.86 0.91 -11.91
C TYR A 98 -2.54 0.77 -12.68
N GLU A 99 -2.51 1.18 -13.95
CA GLU A 99 -1.28 1.24 -14.74
C GLU A 99 -0.26 2.23 -14.15
N ALA A 100 -0.70 3.42 -13.75
CA ALA A 100 0.18 4.44 -13.18
C ALA A 100 0.87 3.96 -11.89
N THR A 101 0.21 3.11 -11.12
CA THR A 101 0.72 2.60 -9.84
C THR A 101 1.51 1.30 -9.96
N HIS A 102 1.15 0.42 -10.91
CA HIS A 102 1.72 -0.93 -11.02
C HIS A 102 2.55 -1.16 -12.31
N GLY A 103 2.56 -0.20 -13.23
CA GLY A 103 3.24 -0.28 -14.53
C GLY A 103 2.55 -1.17 -15.57
N GLN A 104 1.84 -2.22 -15.15
CA GLN A 104 1.08 -3.12 -16.03
C GLN A 104 -0.23 -3.60 -15.37
N CYS A 105 -1.27 -3.79 -16.19
CA CYS A 105 -2.49 -4.45 -15.75
C CYS A 105 -2.25 -5.93 -15.42
N SER A 106 -2.48 -6.32 -14.17
CA SER A 106 -2.31 -7.71 -13.74
C SER A 106 -3.49 -8.59 -14.17
N LEU A 107 -3.28 -9.92 -14.19
CA LEU A 107 -4.33 -10.90 -14.50
C LEU A 107 -5.51 -10.87 -13.51
N THR A 108 -5.25 -10.49 -12.26
CA THR A 108 -6.31 -10.36 -11.24
C THR A 108 -7.12 -9.10 -11.45
N PHE A 109 -6.49 -8.00 -11.86
CA PHE A 109 -7.15 -6.75 -12.20
C PHE A 109 -8.03 -6.90 -13.44
N SER A 110 -7.52 -7.50 -14.52
CA SER A 110 -8.31 -7.76 -15.74
C SER A 110 -9.51 -8.65 -15.46
N ARG A 111 -9.35 -9.69 -14.62
CA ARG A 111 -10.46 -10.55 -14.19
C ARG A 111 -11.52 -9.79 -13.38
N LYS A 112 -11.11 -8.86 -12.51
CA LYS A 112 -12.05 -8.01 -11.75
C LYS A 112 -12.82 -7.07 -12.67
N LEU A 113 -12.15 -6.41 -13.62
CA LEU A 113 -12.80 -5.54 -14.61
C LEU A 113 -13.82 -6.30 -15.45
N ARG A 114 -13.45 -7.45 -16.00
CA ARG A 114 -14.37 -8.28 -16.78
C ARG A 114 -15.57 -8.75 -15.96
N LYS A 115 -15.39 -9.04 -14.66
CA LYS A 115 -16.50 -9.35 -13.75
C LYS A 115 -17.44 -8.15 -13.54
N ALA A 116 -16.91 -6.93 -13.48
CA ALA A 116 -17.70 -5.71 -13.36
C ALA A 116 -18.47 -5.36 -14.65
N ILE A 117 -17.92 -5.73 -15.80
CA ILE A 117 -18.55 -5.55 -17.11
C ILE A 117 -19.60 -6.63 -17.38
N ARG A 118 -19.43 -7.85 -16.86
CA ARG A 118 -20.37 -8.94 -17.08
C ARG A 118 -21.72 -8.60 -16.43
N PRO A 119 -22.86 -8.72 -17.15
CA PRO A 119 -24.17 -8.59 -16.52
C PRO A 119 -24.30 -9.63 -15.42
N ALA A 120 -24.78 -9.22 -14.24
CA ALA A 120 -25.19 -10.17 -13.22
C ALA A 120 -26.29 -11.02 -13.86
N SER A 121 -26.02 -12.31 -14.07
CA SER A 121 -27.03 -13.27 -14.50
C SER A 121 -28.09 -13.31 -13.41
N SER A 122 -29.21 -12.65 -13.68
CA SER A 122 -30.48 -12.80 -12.97
C SER A 122 -31.01 -14.22 -13.16
#